data_AF-A0A8T5RZI1-F1
#
_entry.id   AF-A0A8T5RZI1-F1
#
_cell.length_a   1.000
_cell.length_b   1.000
_cell.length_c   1.000
_cell.angle_alpha   90.00
_cell.angle_beta   90.00
_cell.angle_gamma   90.00
#
_symmetry.space_group_name_H-M   'P 1'
#
loop_
_entity.id
_entity.type
_entity.pdbx_description
1 polymer ?
#
loop_
_entity_poly.entity_id
_entity_poly.type
_entity_poly.pdbx_seq_one_letter_code
_entity_poly.pdbx_strand_id
1 'polypeptide(L)'
;MIILISNLINYWLVFGDEIKDIFGFIITILEIIGPSLYIFVGSLSISFTLNKKMGTYPEKMYRNKILKQALFLILLGIFYNIILNPNFLFPKNLWGWNILVFLGFSQILCYLAFKLVRWARLVIGLSVIFLSPGFRELLFLAKDTNLIMEVIHFVIVSPYPNYSLLPFASISFFSAVFGEFIFESIALNSNKADLHSTQSIIKYSLVLLIFGLLLPFIDIGLVVGADNFNPSMYPFL
;
A
#
# COMPACT_ATOMS: atom_id res chain seq x y z
N MET A 1 3.94 0.24 18.93
CA MET A 1 5.34 0.58 19.31
C MET A 1 5.62 2.07 19.17
N ILE A 2 5.23 2.70 18.05
CA ILE A 2 5.38 4.16 17.83
C ILE A 2 4.57 5.01 18.85
N ILE A 3 3.32 4.64 19.16
CA ILE A 3 2.50 5.30 20.19
C ILE A 3 3.10 5.12 21.61
N LEU A 4 3.74 3.97 21.87
CA LEU A 4 4.39 3.69 23.15
C LEU A 4 5.66 4.54 23.31
N ILE A 5 6.43 4.73 22.24
CA ILE A 5 7.58 5.62 22.18
C ILE A 5 7.13 7.09 22.28
N SER A 6 6.04 7.48 21.61
CA SER A 6 5.44 8.82 21.69
C SER A 6 4.99 9.17 23.11
N ASN A 7 4.31 8.24 23.80
CA ASN A 7 3.92 8.43 25.20
C ASN A 7 5.12 8.42 26.16
N LEU A 8 6.15 7.61 25.89
CA LEU A 8 7.39 7.62 26.69
C LEU A 8 8.15 8.95 26.54
N ILE A 9 8.20 9.49 25.32
CA ILE A 9 8.86 10.76 24.99
C ILE A 9 8.09 11.94 25.61
N ASN A 10 6.77 11.98 25.50
CA ASN A 10 5.93 13.00 26.15
C ASN A 10 6.03 12.98 27.69
N TYR A 11 6.29 11.82 28.30
CA TYR A 11 6.41 11.69 29.74
C TYR A 11 7.80 12.08 30.27
N TRP A 12 8.86 11.93 29.46
CA TRP A 12 10.24 12.18 29.87
C TRP A 12 10.79 13.55 29.45
N LEU A 13 10.29 14.12 28.35
CA LEU A 13 10.77 15.37 27.81
C LEU A 13 9.61 16.37 27.76
N VAL A 14 9.63 17.33 28.68
CA VAL A 14 8.77 18.52 28.63
C VAL A 14 9.22 19.34 27.43
N PHE A 15 8.76 18.96 26.24
CA PHE A 15 9.09 19.63 25.00
C PHE A 15 8.15 20.82 24.77
N GLY A 16 8.74 21.97 24.39
CA GLY A 16 8.00 23.12 23.88
C GLY A 16 7.25 22.77 22.58
N ASP A 17 6.23 23.57 22.24
CA ASP A 17 5.28 23.25 21.17
C ASP A 17 5.95 23.03 19.79
N GLU A 18 7.05 23.74 19.49
CA GLU A 18 7.80 23.58 18.23
C GLU A 18 8.42 22.17 18.03
N ILE A 19 8.83 21.51 19.11
CA ILE A 19 9.43 20.17 19.03
C ILE A 19 8.35 19.10 18.85
N LYS A 20 7.13 19.34 19.37
CA LYS A 20 5.98 18.45 19.14
C LYS A 20 5.60 18.39 17.67
N ASP A 21 5.65 19.52 16.97
CA ASP A 21 5.36 19.59 15.53
C ASP A 21 6.38 18.82 14.70
N ILE A 22 7.67 18.93 15.03
CA ILE A 22 8.75 18.17 14.37
C ILE A 22 8.58 16.66 14.62
N PHE A 23 8.29 16.26 15.85
CA PHE A 23 8.03 14.84 16.16
C PHE A 23 6.76 14.32 15.49
N GLY A 24 5.69 15.12 15.44
CA GLY A 24 4.46 14.81 14.71
C GLY A 24 4.75 14.55 13.23
N PHE A 25 5.48 15.45 12.59
CA PHE A 25 5.90 15.32 11.19
C PHE A 25 6.72 14.04 10.94
N ILE A 26 7.70 13.74 11.79
CA ILE A 26 8.51 12.52 11.69
C ILE A 26 7.63 11.27 11.84
N ILE A 27 6.69 11.28 12.78
CA ILE A 27 5.76 10.16 13.01
C ILE A 27 4.87 9.96 11.78
N THR A 28 4.29 11.02 11.22
CA THR A 28 3.47 10.94 9.99
C THR A 28 4.26 10.34 8.83
N ILE A 29 5.52 10.76 8.64
CA ILE A 29 6.40 10.17 7.63
C ILE A 29 6.61 8.67 7.90
N LEU A 30 6.94 8.28 9.14
CA LEU A 30 7.19 6.88 9.49
C LEU A 30 5.94 6.01 9.35
N GLU A 31 4.76 6.55 9.66
CA GLU A 31 3.47 5.85 9.54
C GLU A 31 3.10 5.54 8.09
N ILE A 32 3.59 6.33 7.13
CA ILE A 32 3.40 6.07 5.70
C ILE A 32 4.54 5.19 5.16
N ILE A 33 5.80 5.53 5.46
CA ILE A 33 6.98 4.85 4.92
C ILE A 33 7.10 3.41 5.47
N GLY A 34 6.80 3.17 6.74
CA GLY A 34 6.95 1.86 7.36
C GLY A 34 6.09 0.78 6.67
N PRO A 35 4.75 0.93 6.66
CA PRO A 35 3.85 -0.01 5.99
C PRO A 35 4.14 -0.15 4.49
N SER A 36 4.42 0.96 3.79
CA SER A 36 4.71 0.94 2.35
C SER A 36 5.98 0.15 2.02
N LEU A 37 7.07 0.35 2.76
CA LEU A 37 8.31 -0.43 2.59
C LEU A 37 8.09 -1.91 2.89
N TYR A 38 7.32 -2.25 3.93
CA TYR A 38 7.08 -3.64 4.29
C TYR A 38 6.29 -4.38 3.20
N ILE A 39 5.26 -3.72 2.65
CA ILE A 39 4.45 -4.23 1.53
C ILE A 39 5.30 -4.33 0.26
N PHE A 40 6.16 -3.35 0.01
CA PHE A 40 7.09 -3.36 -1.11
C PHE A 40 8.03 -4.55 -1.05
N VAL A 41 8.69 -4.79 0.08
CA VAL A 41 9.62 -5.92 0.28
C VAL A 41 8.88 -7.26 0.20
N GLY A 42 7.69 -7.37 0.79
CA GLY A 42 6.86 -8.56 0.72
C GLY A 42 6.46 -8.93 -0.71
N SER A 43 6.01 -7.93 -1.48
CA SER A 43 5.67 -8.09 -2.90
C SER A 43 6.91 -8.42 -3.75
N LEU A 44 8.06 -7.82 -3.43
CA LEU A 44 9.31 -8.00 -4.17
C LEU A 44 9.78 -9.45 -4.05
N SER A 45 9.77 -10.01 -2.84
CA SER A 45 10.14 -11.41 -2.58
C SER A 45 9.31 -12.41 -3.42
N ILE A 46 8.03 -12.10 -3.62
CA ILE A 46 7.13 -12.92 -4.44
C ILE A 46 7.46 -12.77 -5.92
N SER A 47 7.67 -11.54 -6.40
CA SER A 47 8.11 -11.29 -7.78
C SER A 47 9.37 -12.08 -8.12
N PHE A 48 10.38 -12.07 -7.24
CA PHE A 48 11.58 -12.89 -7.37
C PHE A 48 11.27 -14.39 -7.45
N THR A 49 10.41 -14.89 -6.56
CA THR A 49 10.04 -16.30 -6.53
C THR A 49 9.31 -16.73 -7.80
N LEU A 50 8.44 -15.87 -8.34
CA LEU A 50 7.71 -16.08 -9.58
C LEU A 50 8.66 -16.09 -10.78
N ASN A 51 9.52 -15.08 -10.91
CA ASN A 51 10.53 -14.99 -11.97
C ASN A 51 11.47 -16.21 -11.97
N LYS A 52 11.96 -16.63 -10.80
CA LYS A 52 12.86 -17.79 -10.68
C LYS A 52 12.23 -19.11 -11.09
N LYS A 53 10.92 -19.25 -10.91
CA LYS A 53 10.19 -20.51 -11.13
C LYS A 53 9.41 -20.54 -12.44
N MET A 54 9.42 -19.45 -13.19
CA MET A 54 8.78 -19.37 -14.49
C MET A 54 9.43 -20.36 -15.45
N GLY A 55 8.62 -21.19 -16.13
CA GLY A 55 9.09 -22.21 -17.08
C GLY A 55 9.60 -23.53 -16.49
N THR A 56 9.73 -23.67 -15.16
CA THR A 56 10.27 -24.89 -14.53
C THR A 56 9.21 -25.75 -13.83
N TYR A 57 8.14 -25.16 -13.30
CA TYR A 57 7.09 -25.86 -12.56
C TYR A 57 5.68 -25.53 -13.09
N PRO A 58 4.70 -26.43 -12.91
CA PRO A 58 3.33 -26.18 -13.34
C PRO A 58 2.68 -25.02 -12.57
N GLU A 59 1.91 -24.19 -13.28
CA GLU A 59 1.41 -22.93 -12.73
C GLU A 59 0.54 -23.07 -11.47
N LYS A 60 -0.23 -24.16 -11.42
CA LYS A 60 -1.13 -24.45 -10.31
C LYS A 60 -0.40 -24.57 -8.97
N MET A 61 0.85 -25.05 -8.97
CA MET A 61 1.61 -25.29 -7.74
C MET A 61 2.03 -23.97 -7.06
N TYR A 62 2.57 -23.01 -7.81
CA TYR A 62 2.98 -21.72 -7.24
C TYR A 62 1.79 -20.85 -6.89
N ARG A 63 0.73 -20.85 -7.72
CA ARG A 63 -0.52 -20.15 -7.42
C ARG A 63 -1.08 -20.59 -6.07
N ASN A 64 -1.20 -21.89 -5.85
CA ASN A 64 -1.74 -22.42 -4.60
C ASN A 64 -0.81 -22.11 -3.40
N LYS A 65 0.50 -22.10 -3.60
CA LYS A 65 1.45 -21.71 -2.54
C LYS A 65 1.26 -20.23 -2.13
N ILE A 66 1.23 -19.31 -3.10
CA ILE A 66 1.05 -17.88 -2.84
C ILE A 66 -0.31 -17.61 -2.22
N LEU A 67 -1.38 -18.21 -2.76
CA LEU A 67 -2.73 -18.05 -2.20
C LEU A 67 -2.85 -18.58 -0.77
N LYS A 68 -2.23 -19.73 -0.45
CA LYS A 68 -2.23 -20.27 0.92
C LYS A 68 -1.49 -19.35 1.89
N GLN A 69 -0.32 -18.83 1.48
CA GLN A 69 0.45 -17.89 2.30
C GLN A 69 -0.30 -16.57 2.51
N ALA A 70 -0.89 -16.02 1.45
CA ALA A 70 -1.71 -14.82 1.50
C ALA A 70 -2.92 -14.99 2.41
N LEU A 71 -3.65 -16.10 2.24
CA LEU A 71 -4.84 -16.42 3.03
C LEU A 71 -4.49 -16.62 4.50
N PHE A 72 -3.36 -17.26 4.80
CA PHE A 72 -2.87 -17.38 6.18
C PHE A 72 -2.64 -16.01 6.83
N LEU A 73 -1.99 -15.08 6.12
CA LEU A 73 -1.75 -13.72 6.61
C LEU A 73 -3.06 -12.93 6.79
N ILE A 74 -4.00 -13.04 5.84
CA ILE A 74 -5.31 -12.39 5.92
C ILE A 74 -6.09 -12.92 7.13
N LEU A 75 -6.14 -14.24 7.33
CA LEU A 75 -6.82 -14.83 8.49
C LEU A 75 -6.20 -14.36 9.80
N LEU A 76 -4.87 -14.35 9.90
CA LEU A 76 -4.16 -13.87 11.09
C LEU A 76 -4.47 -12.38 11.33
N GLY A 77 -4.53 -11.58 10.26
CA GLY A 77 -4.93 -10.18 10.32
C GLY A 77 -6.38 -9.98 10.78
N ILE A 78 -7.31 -10.81 10.33
CA ILE A 78 -8.71 -10.76 10.79
C ILE A 78 -8.80 -11.09 12.28
N PHE A 79 -8.10 -12.13 12.74
CA PHE A 79 -8.02 -12.44 14.18
C PHE A 79 -7.45 -11.27 15.00
N TYR A 80 -6.42 -10.61 14.47
CA TYR A 80 -5.84 -9.43 15.09
C TYR A 80 -6.85 -8.26 15.18
N ASN A 81 -7.66 -8.04 14.14
CA ASN A 81 -8.70 -6.99 14.14
C ASN A 81 -9.78 -7.24 15.21
N ILE A 82 -10.19 -8.49 15.41
CA ILE A 82 -11.19 -8.85 16.45
C ILE A 82 -10.69 -8.45 17.84
N ILE A 83 -9.41 -8.69 18.12
CA ILE A 83 -8.80 -8.37 19.42
C ILE A 83 -8.68 -6.85 19.61
N LEU A 84 -8.29 -6.12 18.57
CA LEU A 84 -8.11 -4.68 18.64
C LEU A 84 -9.41 -3.89 18.73
N ASN A 85 -10.49 -4.41 18.12
CA ASN A 85 -11.73 -3.66 17.95
C ASN A 85 -12.95 -4.38 18.56
N PRO A 86 -12.96 -4.64 19.88
CA PRO A 86 -14.07 -5.34 20.53
C PRO A 86 -15.38 -4.53 20.54
N ASN A 87 -15.28 -3.20 20.41
CA ASN A 87 -16.42 -2.28 20.56
C ASN A 87 -17.30 -2.16 19.32
N PHE A 88 -16.90 -2.74 18.19
CA PHE A 88 -17.65 -2.67 16.94
C PHE A 88 -18.47 -3.94 16.70
N LEU A 89 -19.67 -3.76 16.14
CA LEU A 89 -20.55 -4.85 15.77
C LEU A 89 -20.02 -5.63 14.56
N PHE A 90 -20.31 -6.92 14.52
CA PHE A 90 -20.07 -7.74 13.34
C PHE A 90 -20.85 -7.19 12.12
N PRO A 91 -20.28 -7.15 10.90
CA PRO A 91 -18.95 -7.62 10.49
C PRO A 91 -17.84 -6.55 10.56
N LYS A 92 -18.13 -5.34 11.08
CA LYS A 92 -17.19 -4.21 11.08
C LYS A 92 -15.94 -4.49 11.91
N ASN A 93 -16.05 -5.28 12.98
CA ASN A 93 -14.92 -5.69 13.80
C ASN A 93 -13.95 -6.69 13.14
N LEU A 94 -14.39 -7.43 12.10
CA LEU A 94 -13.52 -8.36 11.37
C LEU A 94 -12.63 -7.65 10.36
N TRP A 95 -13.17 -6.60 9.74
CA TRP A 95 -12.59 -5.99 8.57
C TRP A 95 -11.85 -4.71 8.90
N GLY A 96 -10.59 -4.66 8.50
CA GLY A 96 -9.71 -3.54 8.74
C GLY A 96 -8.41 -3.76 8.00
N TRP A 97 -7.94 -2.72 7.34
CA TRP A 97 -6.69 -2.71 6.59
C TRP A 97 -5.50 -2.60 7.55
N ASN A 98 -5.24 -3.67 8.29
CA ASN A 98 -4.01 -3.79 9.07
C ASN A 98 -2.85 -4.30 8.20
N ILE A 99 -1.63 -4.16 8.71
CA ILE A 99 -0.42 -4.52 7.97
C ILE A 99 -0.40 -5.99 7.50
N LEU A 100 -0.99 -6.92 8.27
CA LEU A 100 -1.03 -8.34 7.94
C LEU A 100 -1.99 -8.64 6.79
N VAL A 101 -3.18 -8.04 6.82
CA VAL A 101 -4.16 -8.12 5.74
C VAL A 101 -3.56 -7.49 4.47
N PHE A 102 -2.91 -6.33 4.59
CA PHE A 102 -2.21 -5.70 3.48
C PHE A 102 -1.14 -6.58 2.86
N LEU A 103 -0.30 -7.22 3.68
CA LEU A 103 0.71 -8.12 3.16
C LEU A 103 0.06 -9.26 2.42
N GLY A 104 -0.96 -9.90 2.98
CA GLY A 104 -1.68 -10.98 2.30
C GLY A 104 -2.25 -10.54 0.95
N PHE A 105 -2.94 -9.40 0.91
CA PHE A 105 -3.46 -8.83 -0.34
C PHE A 105 -2.35 -8.46 -1.33
N SER A 106 -1.23 -7.91 -0.85
CA SER A 106 -0.07 -7.56 -1.68
C SER A 106 0.49 -8.78 -2.41
N GLN A 107 0.45 -9.96 -1.79
CA GLN A 107 0.88 -11.21 -2.41
C GLN A 107 -0.03 -11.61 -3.58
N ILE A 108 -1.35 -11.49 -3.37
CA ILE A 108 -2.37 -11.79 -4.38
C ILE A 108 -2.24 -10.81 -5.55
N LEU A 109 -2.13 -9.51 -5.24
CA LEU A 109 -1.97 -8.46 -6.24
C LEU A 109 -0.67 -8.61 -7.00
N CYS A 110 0.43 -8.96 -6.36
CA CYS A 110 1.70 -9.23 -7.03
C CYS A 110 1.59 -10.41 -8.01
N TYR A 111 0.91 -11.49 -7.62
CA TYR A 111 0.63 -12.61 -8.52
C TYR A 111 -0.21 -12.19 -9.74
N LEU A 112 -1.23 -11.35 -9.53
CA LEU A 112 -2.06 -10.82 -10.63
C LEU A 112 -1.27 -9.87 -11.53
N ALA A 113 -0.47 -8.98 -10.93
CA ALA A 113 0.40 -8.05 -11.64
C ALA A 113 1.41 -8.79 -12.52
N PHE A 114 1.92 -9.93 -12.06
CA PHE A 114 2.88 -10.74 -12.81
C PHE A 114 2.34 -11.27 -14.14
N LYS A 115 1.01 -11.42 -14.28
CA LYS A 115 0.38 -11.84 -15.55
C LYS A 115 0.32 -10.72 -16.59
N LEU A 116 0.66 -9.49 -16.21
CA LEU A 116 0.60 -8.31 -17.06
C LEU A 116 1.98 -7.98 -17.61
N VAL A 117 1.99 -7.42 -18.83
CA VAL A 117 3.21 -6.87 -19.42
C VAL A 117 3.78 -5.72 -18.57
N ARG A 118 5.11 -5.54 -18.61
CA ARG A 118 5.83 -4.62 -17.73
C ARG A 118 5.27 -3.19 -17.72
N TRP A 119 5.01 -2.63 -18.89
CA TRP A 119 4.44 -1.29 -19.02
C TRP A 119 3.02 -1.19 -18.44
N ALA A 120 2.19 -2.22 -18.61
CA ALA A 120 0.84 -2.25 -18.05
C ALA A 120 0.86 -2.22 -16.51
N ARG A 121 1.81 -2.91 -15.87
CA ARG A 121 1.99 -2.85 -14.40
C ARG A 121 2.31 -1.43 -13.92
N LEU A 122 3.21 -0.73 -14.62
CA LEU A 122 3.57 0.65 -14.29
C LEU A 122 2.39 1.61 -14.46
N VAL A 123 1.67 1.50 -15.59
CA VAL A 123 0.50 2.35 -15.87
C VAL A 123 -0.60 2.10 -14.83
N ILE A 124 -0.93 0.85 -14.52
CA ILE A 124 -1.95 0.52 -13.50
C ILE A 124 -1.50 1.02 -12.12
N GLY A 125 -0.24 0.79 -11.74
CA GLY A 125 0.30 1.29 -10.48
C GLY A 125 0.16 2.82 -10.36
N LEU A 126 0.52 3.55 -11.41
CA LEU A 126 0.39 5.01 -11.46
C LEU A 126 -1.07 5.44 -11.40
N SER A 127 -1.93 4.85 -12.22
CA SER A 127 -3.36 5.16 -12.23
C SER A 127 -4.01 4.94 -10.87
N VAL A 128 -3.66 3.85 -10.17
CA VAL A 128 -4.21 3.57 -8.84
C VAL A 128 -3.75 4.62 -7.82
N ILE A 129 -2.49 5.06 -7.84
CA ILE A 129 -2.03 6.15 -6.95
C ILE A 129 -2.79 7.45 -7.23
N PHE A 130 -2.89 7.86 -8.49
CA PHE A 130 -3.53 9.12 -8.87
C PHE A 130 -5.04 9.14 -8.63
N LEU A 131 -5.72 8.04 -8.92
CA LEU A 131 -7.17 7.95 -8.77
C LEU A 131 -7.58 7.68 -7.33
N SER A 132 -6.69 7.18 -6.47
CA SER A 132 -7.03 6.77 -5.10
C SER A 132 -7.68 7.88 -4.27
N PRO A 133 -7.19 9.14 -4.25
CA PRO A 133 -7.83 10.21 -3.46
C PRO A 133 -9.26 10.49 -3.92
N GLY A 134 -9.46 10.74 -5.22
CA GLY A 134 -10.79 11.02 -5.76
C GLY A 134 -11.74 9.82 -5.63
N PHE A 135 -11.25 8.60 -5.81
CA PHE A 135 -12.08 7.41 -5.64
C PHE A 135 -12.49 7.21 -4.17
N ARG A 136 -11.61 7.53 -3.21
CA ARG A 136 -11.94 7.48 -1.78
C ARG A 136 -13.03 8.49 -1.42
N GLU A 137 -12.92 9.72 -1.93
CA GLU A 137 -13.92 10.77 -1.68
C GLU A 137 -15.28 10.41 -2.29
N LEU A 138 -15.30 9.97 -3.55
CA LEU A 138 -16.53 9.50 -4.20
C LEU A 138 -17.21 8.38 -3.42
N LEU A 139 -16.43 7.41 -2.93
CA LEU A 139 -16.97 6.32 -2.10
C LEU A 139 -17.49 6.83 -0.76
N PHE A 140 -16.84 7.81 -0.15
CA PHE A 140 -17.28 8.39 1.12
C PHE A 140 -18.61 9.13 0.99
N LEU A 141 -18.78 9.92 -0.09
CA LEU A 141 -20.03 10.64 -0.37
C LEU A 141 -21.15 9.69 -0.80
N ALA A 142 -20.82 8.65 -1.56
CA ALA A 142 -21.81 7.72 -2.10
C ALA A 142 -22.21 6.59 -1.14
N LYS A 143 -21.50 6.37 -0.03
CA LYS A 143 -21.72 5.22 0.87
C LYS A 143 -23.16 5.11 1.37
N ASP A 144 -23.81 6.25 1.65
CA ASP A 144 -25.16 6.29 2.23
C ASP A 144 -26.26 6.29 1.16
N THR A 145 -25.88 6.33 -0.13
CA THR A 145 -26.84 6.39 -1.24
C THR A 145 -27.30 5.01 -1.70
N ASN A 146 -26.41 4.02 -1.65
CA ASN A 146 -26.63 2.70 -2.24
C ASN A 146 -25.86 1.62 -1.46
N LEU A 147 -26.49 0.48 -1.20
CA LEU A 147 -25.86 -0.66 -0.51
C LEU A 147 -24.60 -1.17 -1.24
N ILE A 148 -24.60 -1.12 -2.58
CA ILE A 148 -23.42 -1.50 -3.38
C ILE A 148 -22.24 -0.56 -3.07
N MET A 149 -22.48 0.75 -2.97
CA MET A 149 -21.44 1.73 -2.64
C MET A 149 -20.97 1.57 -1.19
N GLU A 150 -21.87 1.26 -0.26
CA GLU A 150 -21.51 0.93 1.12
C GLU A 150 -20.57 -0.27 1.19
N VAL A 151 -20.87 -1.35 0.45
CA VAL A 151 -20.02 -2.55 0.39
C VAL A 151 -18.66 -2.24 -0.25
N ILE A 152 -18.63 -1.48 -1.34
CA ILE A 152 -17.38 -1.09 -2.00
C ILE A 152 -16.54 -0.20 -1.07
N HIS A 153 -17.16 0.76 -0.40
CA HIS A 153 -16.50 1.60 0.61
C HIS A 153 -15.96 0.74 1.76
N PHE A 154 -16.76 -0.21 2.27
CA PHE A 154 -16.35 -1.14 3.31
C PHE A 154 -15.14 -1.99 2.91
N VAL A 155 -15.08 -2.46 1.66
CA VAL A 155 -13.92 -3.23 1.20
C VAL A 155 -12.71 -2.33 1.02
N ILE A 156 -12.83 -1.20 0.32
CA ILE A 156 -11.66 -0.42 -0.16
C ILE A 156 -11.11 0.55 0.89
N VAL A 157 -11.99 1.23 1.63
CA VAL A 157 -11.60 2.21 2.65
C VAL A 157 -11.60 1.58 4.04
N SER A 158 -12.43 0.55 4.24
CA SER A 158 -12.67 -0.11 5.53
C SER A 158 -13.42 0.78 6.52
N PRO A 159 -14.09 0.19 7.54
CA PRO A 159 -14.73 0.97 8.60
C PRO A 159 -13.71 1.74 9.46
N TYR A 160 -12.41 1.41 9.36
CA TYR A 160 -11.31 2.11 10.01
C TYR A 160 -10.52 2.90 8.97
N PRO A 161 -10.73 4.22 8.83
CA PRO A 161 -10.13 5.00 7.75
C PRO A 161 -8.61 5.23 7.89
N ASN A 162 -7.93 4.54 8.81
CA ASN A 162 -6.49 4.67 9.05
C ASN A 162 -5.67 4.34 7.81
N TYR A 163 -6.11 3.36 7.02
CA TYR A 163 -5.44 2.95 5.79
C TYR A 163 -6.45 2.48 4.75
N SER A 164 -6.23 2.84 3.48
CA SER A 164 -7.06 2.39 2.35
C SER A 164 -6.28 1.40 1.47
N LEU A 165 -6.97 0.46 0.83
CA LEU A 165 -6.37 -0.55 -0.05
C LEU A 165 -5.51 0.05 -1.18
N LEU A 166 -6.04 1.08 -1.85
CA LEU A 166 -5.57 1.49 -3.17
C LEU A 166 -4.12 1.97 -3.19
N PRO A 167 -3.66 2.87 -2.29
CA PRO A 167 -2.27 3.33 -2.29
C PRO A 167 -1.25 2.21 -2.03
N PHE A 168 -1.65 1.15 -1.33
CA PHE A 168 -0.76 0.01 -1.09
C PHE A 168 -0.82 -1.03 -2.19
N ALA A 169 -1.96 -1.16 -2.86
CA ALA A 169 -2.11 -2.00 -4.04
C ALA A 169 -1.16 -1.55 -5.16
N SER A 170 -1.04 -0.23 -5.39
CA SER A 170 -0.12 0.32 -6.39
C SER A 170 1.35 -0.02 -6.10
N ILE A 171 1.76 -0.01 -4.83
CA ILE A 171 3.11 -0.39 -4.40
C ILE A 171 3.43 -1.82 -4.81
N SER A 172 2.47 -2.74 -4.73
CA SER A 172 2.65 -4.12 -5.20
C SER A 172 2.90 -4.20 -6.71
N PHE A 173 2.26 -3.36 -7.52
CA PHE A 173 2.50 -3.30 -8.96
C PHE A 173 3.91 -2.79 -9.28
N PHE A 174 4.35 -1.73 -8.61
CA PHE A 174 5.71 -1.21 -8.78
C PHE A 174 6.76 -2.21 -8.31
N SER A 175 6.54 -2.81 -7.14
CA SER A 175 7.41 -3.84 -6.58
C SER A 175 7.58 -5.04 -7.53
N ALA A 176 6.52 -5.45 -8.24
CA ALA A 176 6.61 -6.50 -9.25
C ALA A 176 7.56 -6.13 -10.40
N VAL A 177 7.55 -4.87 -10.86
CA VAL A 177 8.43 -4.37 -11.93
C VAL A 177 9.87 -4.26 -11.44
N PHE A 178 10.10 -3.69 -10.26
CA PHE A 178 11.44 -3.61 -9.68
C PHE A 178 12.03 -5.00 -9.41
N GLY A 179 11.22 -5.94 -8.92
CA GLY A 179 11.65 -7.33 -8.70
C GLY A 179 12.08 -8.04 -9.98
N GLU A 180 11.48 -7.72 -11.13
CA GLU A 180 11.90 -8.25 -12.43
C GLU A 180 13.24 -7.68 -12.88
N PHE A 181 13.46 -6.37 -12.76
CA PHE A 181 14.74 -5.75 -13.12
C PHE A 181 15.91 -6.29 -12.28
N ILE A 182 15.71 -6.46 -10.97
CA ILE A 182 16.76 -6.99 -10.11
C ILE A 182 16.96 -8.49 -10.38
N PHE A 183 15.91 -9.23 -10.71
CA PHE A 183 16.06 -10.62 -11.10
C PHE A 183 16.82 -10.79 -12.42
N GLU A 184 16.52 -9.98 -13.44
CA GLU A 184 17.21 -10.01 -14.73
C GLU A 184 18.71 -9.74 -14.58
N SER A 185 19.10 -8.81 -13.71
CA SER A 185 20.50 -8.48 -13.48
C SER A 185 21.25 -9.65 -12.84
N ILE A 186 20.65 -10.26 -11.81
CA ILE A 186 21.21 -11.44 -11.12
C ILE A 186 21.26 -12.66 -12.06
N ALA A 187 20.24 -12.86 -12.90
CA ALA A 187 20.19 -14.00 -13.81
C ALA A 187 21.24 -13.92 -14.93
N LEU A 188 21.49 -12.72 -15.46
CA LEU A 188 22.43 -12.51 -16.56
C LEU A 188 23.91 -12.41 -16.10
N ASN A 189 24.17 -12.17 -14.82
CA ASN A 189 25.53 -12.10 -14.22
C ASN A 189 26.54 -11.32 -15.08
N SER A 190 26.14 -10.16 -15.59
CA SER A 190 26.99 -9.33 -16.45
C SER A 190 26.92 -7.87 -16.06
N ASN A 191 28.07 -7.19 -16.05
CA ASN A 191 28.16 -5.76 -15.71
C ASN A 191 27.23 -4.89 -16.59
N LYS A 192 27.00 -5.28 -17.86
CA LYS A 192 26.07 -4.58 -18.75
C LYS A 192 24.62 -4.72 -18.30
N ALA A 193 24.20 -5.90 -17.83
CA ALA A 193 22.86 -6.14 -17.31
C ALA A 193 22.63 -5.44 -15.97
N ASP A 194 23.63 -5.44 -15.09
CA ASP A 194 23.58 -4.72 -13.80
C ASP A 194 23.44 -3.21 -14.02
N LEU A 195 24.22 -2.65 -14.94
CA LEU A 195 24.17 -1.24 -15.28
C LEU A 195 22.83 -0.86 -15.94
N HIS A 196 22.29 -1.71 -16.82
CA HIS A 196 20.97 -1.49 -17.41
C HIS A 196 19.84 -1.53 -16.38
N SER A 197 19.89 -2.51 -15.47
CA SER A 197 18.89 -2.67 -14.39
C SER A 197 18.93 -1.48 -13.42
N THR A 198 20.11 -1.10 -12.93
CA THR A 198 20.27 0.06 -12.05
C THR A 198 19.81 1.36 -12.71
N GLN A 199 20.17 1.61 -13.98
CA GLN A 199 19.68 2.77 -14.72
C GLN A 199 18.16 2.75 -14.89
N SER A 200 17.57 1.59 -15.14
CA SER A 200 16.11 1.45 -15.26
C SER A 200 15.43 1.74 -13.93
N ILE A 201 15.91 1.16 -12.83
CA ILE A 201 15.39 1.39 -11.48
C ILE A 201 15.45 2.88 -11.15
N ILE A 202 16.59 3.53 -11.37
CA ILE A 202 16.75 4.97 -11.12
C ILE A 202 15.76 5.78 -11.98
N LYS A 203 15.65 5.50 -13.28
CA LYS A 203 14.73 6.21 -14.18
C LYS A 203 13.28 6.09 -13.71
N TYR A 204 12.80 4.88 -13.41
CA TYR A 204 11.43 4.68 -12.95
C TYR A 204 11.17 5.28 -11.57
N SER A 205 12.12 5.16 -10.64
CA SER A 205 12.02 5.77 -9.31
C SER A 205 11.99 7.30 -9.39
N LEU A 206 12.79 7.91 -10.28
CA LEU A 206 12.79 9.35 -10.48
C LEU A 206 11.46 9.83 -11.07
N VAL A 207 10.92 9.09 -12.06
CA VAL A 207 9.59 9.35 -12.60
C VAL A 207 8.51 9.24 -11.51
N LEU A 208 8.56 8.20 -10.67
CA LEU A 208 7.63 8.04 -9.55
C LEU A 208 7.75 9.16 -8.52
N LEU A 209 8.97 9.61 -8.22
CA LEU A 209 9.22 10.70 -7.30
C LEU A 209 8.67 12.03 -7.85
N ILE A 210 8.90 12.33 -9.13
CA ILE A 210 8.33 13.52 -9.78
C ILE A 210 6.80 13.46 -9.72
N PHE A 211 6.20 12.33 -10.12
CA PHE A 211 4.74 12.18 -10.07
C PHE A 211 4.20 12.28 -8.64
N GLY A 212 4.89 11.70 -7.65
CA GLY A 212 4.52 11.79 -6.24
C GLY A 212 4.60 13.22 -5.69
N LEU A 213 5.62 13.99 -6.08
CA LEU A 213 5.75 15.41 -5.71
C LEU A 213 4.74 16.31 -6.41
N LEU A 214 4.34 15.98 -7.64
CA LEU A 214 3.34 16.74 -8.38
C LEU A 214 1.90 16.45 -7.91
N LEU A 215 1.65 15.28 -7.31
CA LEU A 215 0.32 14.83 -6.93
C LEU A 215 -0.46 15.81 -6.02
N PRO A 216 0.15 16.47 -5.01
CA PRO A 216 -0.52 17.50 -4.22
C PRO A 216 -0.90 18.77 -4.99
N PHE A 217 -0.24 19.03 -6.13
CA PHE A 217 -0.45 20.22 -6.96
C PHE A 217 -1.37 19.96 -8.15
N ILE A 218 -1.59 18.69 -8.50
CA ILE A 218 -2.52 18.30 -9.56
C ILE A 218 -3.91 18.26 -8.93
N ASP A 219 -4.57 19.41 -8.95
CA ASP A 219 -5.99 19.54 -8.65
C ASP A 219 -6.78 18.96 -9.83
N ILE A 220 -6.86 17.62 -9.89
CA ILE A 220 -7.81 16.94 -10.77
C ILE A 220 -9.17 17.34 -10.23
N GLY A 221 -9.84 18.31 -10.88
CA GLY A 221 -11.04 19.07 -10.44
C GLY A 221 -12.31 18.28 -10.08
N LEU A 222 -12.14 17.23 -9.28
CA LEU A 222 -13.09 16.35 -8.62
C LEU A 222 -12.68 16.15 -7.14
N VAL A 223 -11.57 16.75 -6.65
CA VAL A 223 -10.81 16.18 -5.51
C VAL A 223 -10.39 17.15 -4.38
N VAL A 224 -10.25 18.47 -4.54
CA VAL A 224 -9.80 19.31 -3.38
C VAL A 224 -10.44 20.70 -3.34
N GLY A 225 -11.62 20.82 -2.74
CA GLY A 225 -12.07 22.11 -2.20
C GLY A 225 -11.37 22.43 -0.88
N ALA A 226 -11.26 23.71 -0.50
CA ALA A 226 -10.72 24.13 0.80
C ALA A 226 -11.45 23.48 2.00
N ASP A 227 -12.69 23.03 1.79
CA ASP A 227 -13.51 22.33 2.78
C ASP A 227 -13.08 20.85 3.00
N ASN A 228 -12.32 20.25 2.07
CA ASN A 228 -11.81 18.88 2.15
C ASN A 228 -10.61 18.72 3.10
N PHE A 229 -10.01 19.84 3.53
CA PHE A 229 -9.03 19.86 4.61
C PHE A 229 -9.66 20.03 5.99
N ASN A 230 -10.99 19.96 6.12
CA ASN A 230 -11.60 20.01 7.44
C ASN A 230 -11.39 18.68 8.18
N PRO A 231 -10.50 18.62 9.19
CA PRO A 231 -10.24 17.39 9.94
C PRO A 231 -11.48 16.91 10.70
N SER A 232 -12.53 17.73 10.85
CA SER A 232 -13.80 17.29 11.44
C SER A 232 -14.64 16.43 10.49
N MET A 233 -14.48 16.57 9.17
CA MET A 233 -15.16 15.75 8.14
C MET A 233 -14.26 14.64 7.59
N TYR A 234 -12.96 14.90 7.51
CA TYR A 234 -11.93 13.98 7.02
C TYR A 234 -10.81 13.86 8.06
N PRO A 235 -10.99 13.07 9.14
CA PRO A 235 -10.07 13.08 10.29
C PRO A 235 -8.64 12.58 10.04
N PHE A 236 -8.28 12.26 8.80
CA PHE A 236 -6.99 11.66 8.44
C PHE A 236 -6.50 12.10 7.05
N LEU A 237 -6.50 13.41 6.80
CA LEU A 237 -5.39 14.03 6.08
C LEU A 237 -4.30 14.38 7.11
#